data_AF-A0A484IAY5-F1
#
_entry.id   AF-A0A484IAY5-F1
#
_cell.length_a   1.000
_cell.length_b   1.000
_cell.length_c   1.000
_cell.angle_alpha   90.00
_cell.angle_beta   90.00
_cell.angle_gamma   90.00
#
_symmetry.space_group_name_H-M   'P 1'
#
loop_
_entity.id
_entity.type
_entity.pdbx_description
1 polymer ?
#
loop_
_entity_poly.entity_id
_entity_poly.type
_entity_poly.pdbx_seq_one_letter_code
_entity_poly.pdbx_strand_id
1 'polypeptide(L)'
;MSLNNFDIYSNKLSISFDSHLANLDDAMKTLLIKIREYVFSLGDNIIEEVRPHRIVYAKSLTFRYFVDIYPRSTDLIVSVRRNRKEPSEEYTIHNYEELQKIKKIIFAAYEKI
;
A
#
# COMPACT_ATOMS: atom_id res chain seq x y z
N MET A 1 38.35 27.95 1.85
CA MET A 1 37.14 27.52 2.59
C MET A 1 36.20 26.90 1.59
N SER A 2 36.06 25.57 1.62
CA SER A 2 35.19 24.82 0.71
C SER A 2 33.77 24.82 1.26
N LEU A 3 32.81 25.35 0.49
CA LEU A 3 31.38 25.22 0.77
C LEU A 3 30.94 23.82 0.30
N ASN A 4 30.65 22.95 1.25
CA ASN A 4 30.09 21.63 1.00
C ASN A 4 28.63 21.76 0.54
N ASN A 5 28.39 21.58 -0.75
CA ASN A 5 27.04 21.43 -1.34
C ASN A 5 26.49 20.01 -1.08
N PHE A 6 26.17 19.69 0.17
CA PHE A 6 25.53 18.42 0.54
C PHE A 6 24.17 18.58 1.23
N ASP A 7 23.46 19.69 0.97
CA ASP A 7 22.19 19.99 1.64
C ASP A 7 20.97 20.07 0.70
N ILE A 8 21.00 19.37 -0.44
CA ILE A 8 19.91 19.43 -1.44
C ILE A 8 18.89 18.26 -1.30
N TYR A 9 19.06 17.31 -0.37
CA TYR A 9 18.22 16.09 -0.34
C TYR A 9 17.53 15.73 0.99
N SER A 10 17.51 16.60 2.01
CA SER A 10 17.03 16.20 3.34
C SER A 10 15.64 16.71 3.75
N ASN A 11 14.86 17.34 2.85
CA ASN A 11 13.51 17.80 3.20
C ASN A 11 12.41 17.20 2.32
N LYS A 12 12.46 15.88 2.08
CA LYS A 12 11.28 15.14 1.66
C LYS A 12 10.47 14.88 2.93
N LEU A 13 9.53 15.77 3.26
CA LEU A 13 8.50 15.54 4.29
C LEU A 13 8.05 14.08 4.20
N SER A 14 8.38 13.26 5.20
CA SER A 14 8.02 11.85 5.21
C SER A 14 6.50 11.78 5.37
N ILE A 15 5.80 11.48 4.28
CA ILE A 15 4.36 11.28 4.33
C ILE A 15 4.05 10.05 5.19
N SER A 16 3.15 10.21 6.16
CA SER A 16 2.71 9.12 7.04
C SER A 16 1.48 8.43 6.47
N PHE A 17 1.21 7.20 6.90
CA PHE A 17 -0.04 6.51 6.58
C PHE A 17 -1.27 7.36 6.95
N ASP A 18 -1.24 8.01 8.12
CA ASP A 18 -2.34 8.83 8.63
C ASP A 18 -2.67 10.02 7.71
N SER A 19 -1.71 10.48 6.92
CA SER A 19 -1.94 11.54 5.91
C SER A 19 -2.97 11.10 4.86
N HIS A 20 -3.04 9.80 4.54
CA HIS A 20 -4.05 9.25 3.63
C HIS A 20 -5.44 9.15 4.26
N LEU A 21 -5.56 9.11 5.59
CA LEU A 21 -6.85 9.04 6.27
C LEU A 21 -7.58 10.39 6.32
N ALA A 22 -6.83 11.50 6.24
CA ALA A 22 -7.36 12.85 6.46
C ALA A 22 -8.49 13.26 5.50
N ASN A 23 -8.49 12.75 4.27
CA ASN A 23 -9.45 13.10 3.22
C ASN A 23 -10.48 11.99 2.91
N LEU A 24 -10.53 10.96 3.75
CA LEU A 24 -11.45 9.83 3.60
C LEU A 24 -12.66 10.01 4.51
N ASP A 25 -13.81 9.46 4.09
CA ASP A 25 -14.91 9.24 5.02
C ASP A 25 -14.61 8.08 5.99
N ASP A 26 -15.42 7.92 7.03
CA ASP A 26 -15.16 6.92 8.07
C ASP A 26 -15.26 5.47 7.56
N ALA A 27 -16.07 5.23 6.52
CA ALA A 27 -16.15 3.92 5.88
C ALA A 27 -14.83 3.60 5.16
N MET A 28 -14.30 4.51 4.36
CA MET A 28 -13.04 4.35 3.63
C MET A 28 -11.84 4.27 4.58
N LYS A 29 -11.80 5.07 5.66
CA LYS A 29 -10.78 4.92 6.71
C LYS A 29 -10.80 3.52 7.29
N THR A 30 -11.99 3.01 7.63
CA THR A 30 -12.16 1.67 8.20
C THR A 30 -11.66 0.60 7.24
N LEU A 31 -11.99 0.70 5.95
CA LEU A 31 -11.52 -0.26 4.94
C LEU A 31 -10.00 -0.19 4.77
N LEU A 32 -9.41 1.01 4.74
CA LEU A 32 -7.98 1.20 4.56
C LEU A 32 -7.17 0.67 5.74
N ILE A 33 -7.65 0.87 6.97
CA ILE A 33 -7.04 0.31 8.17
C ILE A 33 -7.12 -1.23 8.15
N LYS A 34 -8.30 -1.78 7.83
CA LYS A 34 -8.50 -3.24 7.82
C LYS A 34 -7.69 -3.97 6.75
N ILE A 35 -7.49 -3.36 5.58
CA ILE A 35 -6.62 -3.95 4.56
C ILE A 35 -5.15 -3.87 4.98
N ARG A 36 -4.72 -2.77 5.62
CA ARG A 36 -3.37 -2.64 6.19
C ARG A 36 -3.09 -3.70 7.25
N GLU A 37 -3.98 -3.83 8.24
CA GLU A 37 -3.91 -4.86 9.29
C GLU A 37 -3.82 -6.26 8.69
N TYR A 38 -4.65 -6.53 7.67
CA TYR A 38 -4.64 -7.81 6.98
C TYR A 38 -3.31 -8.06 6.27
N VAL A 39 -2.78 -7.09 5.53
CA VAL A 39 -1.51 -7.25 4.82
C VAL A 39 -0.40 -7.57 5.83
N PHE A 40 -0.26 -6.80 6.91
CA PHE A 40 0.73 -7.09 7.95
C PHE A 40 0.52 -8.45 8.64
N SER A 41 -0.71 -8.96 8.73
CA SER A 41 -0.97 -10.29 9.30
C SER A 41 -0.45 -11.45 8.44
N LEU A 42 -0.03 -11.21 7.19
CA LEU A 42 0.47 -12.26 6.30
C LEU A 42 1.90 -12.73 6.63
N GLY A 43 2.68 -11.92 7.36
CA GLY A 43 4.01 -12.30 7.83
C GLY A 43 4.89 -11.12 8.27
N ASP A 44 5.95 -11.43 9.02
CA ASP A 44 6.87 -10.43 9.59
C ASP A 44 7.83 -9.81 8.57
N ASN A 45 7.83 -10.33 7.33
CA ASN A 45 8.71 -9.90 6.25
C ASN A 45 8.04 -8.87 5.32
N ILE A 46 7.15 -8.02 5.86
CA ILE A 46 6.39 -7.05 5.07
C ILE A 46 6.91 -5.64 5.32
N ILE A 47 7.17 -4.92 4.24
CA ILE A 47 7.54 -3.51 4.25
C ILE A 47 6.35 -2.71 3.74
N GLU A 48 5.99 -1.66 4.48
CA GLU A 48 5.07 -0.61 4.04
C GLU A 48 5.85 0.61 3.56
N GLU A 49 5.57 1.05 2.34
CA GLU A 49 6.10 2.28 1.77
C GLU A 49 4.94 3.25 1.48
N VAL A 50 4.85 4.31 2.27
CA VAL A 50 3.86 5.36 2.07
C VAL A 50 4.37 6.37 1.04
N ARG A 51 3.57 6.59 -0.01
CA ARG A 51 3.84 7.54 -1.10
C ARG A 51 2.74 8.60 -1.15
N PRO A 52 2.93 9.75 -1.84
CA PRO A 52 1.96 10.84 -1.87
C PRO A 52 0.52 10.47 -2.25
N HIS A 53 0.32 9.43 -3.07
CA HIS A 53 -1.00 9.03 -3.58
C HIS A 53 -1.34 7.56 -3.37
N ARG A 54 -0.45 6.80 -2.74
CA ARG A 54 -0.63 5.37 -2.55
C ARG A 54 0.19 4.82 -1.40
N ILE A 55 -0.19 3.65 -0.92
CA ILE A 55 0.57 2.85 0.04
C ILE A 55 0.97 1.56 -0.67
N VAL A 56 2.26 1.22 -0.61
CA VAL A 56 2.81 0.04 -1.30
C VAL A 56 3.30 -0.96 -0.28
N TYR A 57 2.98 -2.24 -0.49
CA TYR A 57 3.47 -3.33 0.35
C TYR A 57 4.39 -4.25 -0.44
N ALA A 58 5.54 -4.55 0.15
CA ALA A 58 6.56 -5.43 -0.41
C ALA A 58 6.98 -6.51 0.57
N LYS A 59 7.51 -7.63 0.03
CA LYS A 59 8.30 -8.57 0.84
C LYS A 59 9.70 -8.00 1.08
N SER A 60 10.15 -7.96 2.32
CA SER A 60 11.50 -7.50 2.70
C SER A 60 12.61 -8.39 2.14
N LEU A 61 12.39 -9.70 2.05
CA LEU A 61 13.41 -10.64 1.58
C LEU A 61 13.76 -10.45 0.10
N THR A 62 12.77 -10.08 -0.72
CA THR A 62 12.93 -9.96 -2.18
C THR A 62 12.79 -8.52 -2.67
N PHE A 63 12.41 -7.59 -1.80
CA PHE A 63 12.03 -6.20 -2.10
C PHE A 63 11.02 -6.09 -3.25
N ARG A 64 10.08 -7.04 -3.33
CA ARG A 64 9.05 -7.06 -4.37
C ARG A 64 7.71 -6.63 -3.84
N TYR A 65 7.15 -5.64 -4.51
CA TYR A 65 5.80 -5.17 -4.26
C TYR A 65 4.77 -6.17 -4.78
N PHE A 66 3.73 -6.40 -3.99
CA PHE A 66 2.61 -7.28 -4.32
C PHE A 66 1.25 -6.60 -4.17
N VAL A 67 1.18 -5.48 -3.45
CA VAL A 67 -0.02 -4.65 -3.31
C VAL A 67 0.35 -3.17 -3.39
N ASP A 68 -0.35 -2.43 -4.23
CA ASP A 68 -0.47 -0.98 -4.16
C ASP A 68 -1.91 -0.61 -3.81
N ILE A 69 -2.11 0.33 -2.88
CA ILE A 69 -3.43 0.84 -2.50
C ILE A 69 -3.48 2.33 -2.78
N TYR A 70 -4.45 2.77 -3.55
CA TYR A 70 -4.73 4.17 -3.85
C TYR A 70 -6.03 4.56 -3.15
N PRO A 71 -5.95 5.24 -1.98
CA PRO A 71 -7.13 5.71 -1.29
C PRO A 71 -7.76 6.89 -2.04
N ARG A 72 -9.06 6.83 -2.27
CA ARG A 72 -9.88 7.92 -2.82
C ARG A 72 -11.04 8.20 -1.87
N SER A 73 -11.68 9.35 -2.02
CA SER A 73 -12.75 9.79 -1.12
C SER A 73 -13.90 8.80 -1.00
N THR A 74 -14.20 8.03 -2.05
CA THR A 74 -15.36 7.13 -2.15
C THR A 74 -15.01 5.65 -2.31
N ASP A 75 -13.74 5.34 -2.54
CA ASP A 75 -13.28 3.99 -2.83
C ASP A 75 -11.78 3.81 -2.54
N LEU A 76 -11.35 2.55 -2.46
CA LEU A 76 -9.95 2.18 -2.50
C LEU A 76 -9.68 1.42 -3.79
N ILE A 77 -8.73 1.87 -4.60
CA ILE A 77 -8.20 1.04 -5.68
C ILE A 77 -7.05 0.23 -5.13
N VAL A 78 -7.15 -1.09 -5.25
CA VAL A 78 -6.12 -2.03 -4.85
C VAL A 78 -5.57 -2.71 -6.09
N SER A 79 -4.31 -2.44 -6.41
CA SER A 79 -3.58 -3.09 -7.48
C SER A 79 -2.79 -4.26 -6.89
N VAL A 80 -3.03 -5.47 -7.36
CA VAL A 80 -2.40 -6.69 -6.86
C VAL A 80 -1.50 -7.29 -7.92
N ARG A 81 -0.24 -7.52 -7.57
CA ARG A 81 0.75 -8.14 -8.46
C ARG A 81 1.01 -9.58 -8.03
N ARG A 82 0.55 -10.55 -8.83
CA ARG A 82 0.70 -11.99 -8.57
C ARG A 82 1.99 -12.60 -9.15
N ASN A 83 2.55 -11.96 -10.17
CA ASN A 83 3.68 -12.44 -10.96
C ASN A 83 4.55 -11.24 -11.40
N ARG A 84 5.83 -11.48 -11.62
CA ARG A 84 6.75 -10.49 -12.22
C ARG A 84 6.46 -10.20 -13.68
N LYS A 85 6.01 -11.21 -14.45
CA LYS A 85 5.86 -11.16 -15.91
C LYS A 85 4.50 -10.63 -16.37
N GLU A 86 3.53 -10.57 -15.46
CA GLU A 86 2.18 -10.11 -15.75
C GLU A 86 1.93 -8.72 -15.14
N PRO A 87 1.06 -7.91 -15.77
CA PRO A 87 0.62 -6.66 -15.18
C PRO A 87 -0.14 -6.93 -13.87
N SER A 88 -0.16 -5.93 -12.99
CA SER A 88 -1.01 -5.97 -11.80
C SER A 88 -2.48 -5.92 -12.19
N GLU A 89 -3.32 -6.60 -11.41
CA GLU A 89 -4.78 -6.56 -11.56
C GLU A 89 -5.34 -5.53 -10.56
N GLU A 90 -6.21 -4.63 -11.03
CA GLU A 90 -6.84 -3.61 -10.19
C GLU A 90 -8.24 -4.03 -9.74
N TYR A 91 -8.55 -3.72 -8.49
CA TYR A 91 -9.80 -4.01 -7.82
C TYR A 91 -10.27 -2.77 -7.07
N THR A 92 -11.52 -2.38 -7.26
CA THR A 92 -12.12 -1.27 -6.52
C THR A 92 -12.89 -1.79 -5.31
N ILE A 93 -12.67 -1.18 -4.15
CA ILE A 93 -13.32 -1.54 -2.88
C ILE A 93 -14.11 -0.33 -2.38
N HIS A 94 -15.42 -0.52 -2.24
CA HIS A 94 -16.38 0.43 -1.69
C HIS A 94 -16.96 -0.05 -0.35
N ASN A 95 -16.84 -1.35 -0.05
CA ASN A 95 -17.45 -1.94 1.14
C ASN A 95 -16.67 -3.15 1.68
N TYR A 96 -17.14 -3.65 2.83
CA TYR A 96 -16.49 -4.75 3.53
C TYR A 96 -16.56 -6.09 2.79
N GLU A 97 -17.61 -6.35 2.00
CA GLU A 97 -17.74 -7.59 1.24
C GLU A 97 -16.66 -7.68 0.15
N GLU A 98 -16.45 -6.59 -0.58
CA GLU A 98 -15.39 -6.47 -1.59
C GLU A 98 -14.00 -6.60 -0.95
N LEU A 99 -13.81 -6.02 0.25
CA LEU A 99 -12.61 -6.23 1.04
C LEU A 99 -12.39 -7.71 1.35
N GLN A 100 -13.41 -8.45 1.78
CA GLN A 100 -13.25 -9.90 2.05
C GLN A 100 -12.89 -10.71 0.81
N LYS A 101 -13.44 -10.36 -0.35
CA LYS A 101 -13.12 -11.02 -1.63
C LYS A 101 -11.65 -10.83 -1.99
N ILE A 102 -11.13 -9.61 -1.87
CA ILE A 102 -9.75 -9.31 -2.28
C ILE A 102 -8.70 -9.90 -1.34
N LYS A 103 -9.01 -10.16 -0.06
CA LYS A 103 -8.05 -10.75 0.89
C LYS A 103 -7.43 -12.03 0.36
N LYS A 104 -8.23 -12.94 -0.20
CA LYS A 104 -7.75 -14.19 -0.82
C LYS A 104 -6.79 -13.95 -1.98
N ILE A 105 -7.03 -12.89 -2.75
CA ILE A 105 -6.23 -12.50 -3.91
C ILE A 105 -4.88 -11.93 -3.47
N ILE A 106 -4.89 -11.06 -2.45
CA ILE A 106 -3.68 -10.51 -1.83
C ILE A 106 -2.83 -11.62 -1.22
N PHE A 107 -3.44 -12.57 -0.50
CA PHE A 107 -2.74 -13.73 0.05
C PHE A 107 -2.05 -14.56 -1.03
N ALA A 108 -2.77 -14.88 -2.10
CA ALA A 108 -2.19 -15.62 -3.22
C ALA A 108 -1.04 -14.88 -3.90
N ALA A 109 -1.10 -13.54 -3.98
CA ALA A 109 -0.02 -12.71 -4.49
C ALA A 109 1.19 -12.70 -3.55
N TYR A 110 0.95 -12.54 -2.24
CA TYR A 110 1.99 -12.65 -1.23
C TYR A 110 2.69 -14.01 -1.33
N GLU A 111 2.00 -15.14 -1.41
CA GLU A 111 2.64 -16.46 -1.50
C GLU A 111 3.53 -16.63 -2.75
N LYS A 112 3.19 -15.98 -3.87
CA LYS A 112 3.80 -16.25 -5.19
C LYS A 112 4.86 -15.23 -5.65
N ILE A 113 4.86 -14.01 -5.12
CA ILE A 113 5.70 -12.89 -5.63
C ILE A 113 7.20 -13.05 -5.40
#